data_AF-A0A2E2PHY2-F1
#
_entry.id   AF-A0A2E2PHY2-F1
#
_cell.length_a   1.000
_cell.length_b   1.000
_cell.length_c   1.000
_cell.angle_alpha   90.00
_cell.angle_beta   90.00
_cell.angle_gamma   90.00
#
_symmetry.space_group_name_H-M   'P 1'
#
loop_
_entity.id
_entity.type
_entity.pdbx_description
1 polymer ?
#
loop_
_entity_poly.entity_id
_entity_poly.type
_entity_poly.pdbx_seq_one_letter_code
_entity_poly.pdbx_strand_id
1 'polypeptide(L)'
;MVNIVRIPQTFYRRTASKNVVQWTIWLEEDQGIYTIKTSHGQKGGKIIEDAGVIIVDGKAGRTPMEQAVLEFDSKVNKHRDQGYTFNTDGINVNLAPVPMLAQPYEKHGHKIIFPAIAQPKLDGVRCTAKMESDGSVSLLSRKGKEFQLLDQIRKAVISTGLPETFILDGELYSDQMDFQRVVGLVRKKTYKNQTDIDDMAKVKLNVFDAMDMANPDMTFLQRWKKAKQYVDKDTTGTLTMVPCYRVDNDSDINALLSKFLAAGDEGVMIRNIKSPYEQGKRSYNLQKHKVFHDSEYKIVDALEGQGNDIGTVVWICETSKGQRFKCRPKGTQADRREKYRNRQKYFGKLLTVKYQELTNDGIPRFPVGIAIRDYE
;
A
#
# COMPACT_ATOMS: atom_id res chain seq x y z
N MET A 1 31.37 18.71 -14.59
CA MET A 1 32.23 17.78 -13.81
C MET A 1 31.32 17.33 -12.69
N VAL A 2 31.02 16.03 -12.62
CA VAL A 2 29.99 15.55 -11.70
C VAL A 2 30.50 15.70 -10.26
N ASN A 3 29.85 16.55 -9.49
CA ASN A 3 30.13 16.80 -8.08
C ASN A 3 29.29 15.87 -7.21
N ILE A 4 29.93 15.21 -6.23
CA ILE A 4 29.22 14.38 -5.26
C ILE A 4 28.73 15.27 -4.11
N VAL A 5 27.43 15.58 -4.10
CA VAL A 5 26.78 16.41 -3.06
C VAL A 5 26.50 15.61 -1.79
N ARG A 6 26.19 14.32 -1.94
CA ARG A 6 26.09 13.34 -0.83
C ARG A 6 26.85 12.09 -1.21
N ILE A 7 27.85 11.74 -0.42
CA ILE A 7 28.65 10.54 -0.61
C ILE A 7 27.77 9.27 -0.57
N PRO A 8 28.17 8.20 -1.28
CA PRO A 8 27.47 6.92 -1.23
C PRO A 8 27.28 6.39 0.19
N GLN A 9 26.02 6.14 0.54
CA GLN A 9 25.61 5.54 1.80
C GLN A 9 24.99 4.17 1.52
N THR A 10 25.60 3.11 2.05
CA THR A 10 25.11 1.74 1.91
C THR A 10 24.38 1.30 3.16
N PHE A 11 23.20 0.74 2.96
CA PHE A 11 22.36 0.18 3.99
C PHE A 11 22.09 -1.30 3.72
N TYR A 12 21.88 -2.06 4.78
CA TYR A 12 21.65 -3.49 4.74
C TYR A 12 20.32 -3.83 5.41
N ARG A 13 19.68 -4.90 4.93
CA ARG A 13 18.50 -5.49 5.58
C ARG A 13 18.53 -6.99 5.41
N ARG A 14 18.11 -7.73 6.44
CA ARG A 14 17.89 -9.17 6.34
C ARG A 14 16.48 -9.46 5.81
N THR A 15 16.39 -10.31 4.81
CA THR A 15 15.13 -10.79 4.23
C THR A 15 14.53 -11.91 5.07
N ALA A 16 13.25 -12.24 4.86
CA ALA A 16 12.60 -13.39 5.51
C ALA A 16 13.33 -14.72 5.25
N SER A 17 13.96 -14.87 4.07
CA SER A 17 14.83 -15.99 3.70
C SER A 17 16.23 -15.95 4.33
N LYS A 18 16.46 -15.10 5.34
CA LYS A 18 17.74 -14.87 6.04
C LYS A 18 18.89 -14.30 5.20
N ASN A 19 18.74 -14.16 3.88
CA ASN A 19 19.70 -13.46 3.02
C ASN A 19 19.81 -11.98 3.37
N VAL A 20 21.02 -11.42 3.29
CA VAL A 20 21.28 -9.98 3.47
C VAL A 20 21.20 -9.30 2.11
N VAL A 21 20.35 -8.30 2.00
CA VAL A 21 20.29 -7.40 0.84
C VAL A 21 20.93 -6.07 1.20
N GLN A 22 21.52 -5.42 0.20
CA GLN A 22 22.11 -4.09 0.31
C GLN A 22 21.40 -3.10 -0.61
N TRP A 23 21.37 -1.85 -0.20
CA TRP A 23 20.89 -0.71 -0.97
C TRP A 23 21.82 0.47 -0.73
N THR A 24 22.30 1.10 -1.79
CA THR A 24 23.19 2.26 -1.74
C THR A 24 22.51 3.45 -2.38
N ILE A 25 22.70 4.64 -1.82
CA ILE A 25 22.18 5.91 -2.35
C ILE A 25 23.25 6.99 -2.29
N TRP A 26 23.30 7.84 -3.33
CA TRP A 26 24.15 9.03 -3.39
C TRP A 26 23.47 10.14 -4.18
N LEU A 27 24.00 11.36 -4.07
CA LEU A 27 23.49 12.54 -4.79
C LEU A 27 24.63 13.17 -5.58
N GLU A 28 24.42 13.26 -6.89
CA GLU A 28 25.31 13.90 -7.87
C GLU A 28 24.74 15.25 -8.30
N GLU A 29 25.62 16.18 -8.64
CA GLU A 29 25.30 17.45 -9.29
C GLU A 29 26.19 17.61 -10.52
N ASP A 30 25.60 18.01 -11.64
CA ASP A 30 26.35 18.43 -12.83
C ASP A 30 25.62 19.60 -13.49
N GLN A 31 26.28 20.75 -13.56
CA GLN A 31 25.76 21.97 -14.20
C GLN A 31 24.38 22.42 -13.65
N GLY A 32 24.18 22.32 -12.35
CA GLY A 32 22.93 22.68 -11.68
C GLY A 32 21.84 21.61 -11.75
N ILE A 33 22.10 20.47 -12.41
CA ILE A 33 21.20 19.32 -12.47
C ILE A 33 21.57 18.35 -11.36
N TYR A 34 20.62 18.05 -10.48
CA TYR A 34 20.82 17.14 -9.36
C TYR A 34 20.26 15.76 -9.69
N THR A 35 21.04 14.70 -9.48
CA THR A 35 20.61 13.32 -9.73
C THR A 35 20.77 12.46 -8.48
N ILE A 36 19.66 11.98 -7.94
CA ILE A 36 19.68 10.99 -6.86
C ILE A 36 19.86 9.61 -7.48
N LYS A 37 20.99 8.98 -7.21
CA LYS A 37 21.34 7.66 -7.73
C LYS A 37 21.17 6.60 -6.65
N THR A 38 20.73 5.40 -7.05
CA THR A 38 20.57 4.27 -6.15
C THR A 38 21.08 2.98 -6.78
N SER A 39 21.56 2.06 -5.97
CA SER A 39 21.85 0.69 -6.39
C SER A 39 21.36 -0.31 -5.34
N HIS A 40 21.05 -1.54 -5.76
CA HIS A 40 20.52 -2.57 -4.87
C HIS A 40 20.89 -3.98 -5.32
N GLY A 41 20.91 -4.91 -4.38
CA GLY A 41 21.13 -6.33 -4.67
C GLY A 41 21.36 -7.16 -3.40
N GLN A 42 21.69 -8.43 -3.58
CA GLN A 42 22.11 -9.27 -2.47
C GLN A 42 23.55 -8.90 -2.06
N LYS A 43 23.85 -8.83 -0.76
CA LYS A 43 25.22 -8.57 -0.26
C LYS A 43 26.14 -9.68 -0.77
N GLY A 44 27.20 -9.31 -1.49
CA GLY A 44 28.13 -10.25 -2.15
C GLY A 44 27.61 -10.86 -3.45
N GLY A 45 26.42 -10.48 -3.91
CA GLY A 45 25.84 -10.89 -5.19
C GLY A 45 25.86 -9.78 -6.24
N LYS A 46 25.09 -9.97 -7.31
CA LYS A 46 24.93 -8.96 -8.36
C LYS A 46 24.22 -7.72 -7.82
N ILE A 47 24.83 -6.56 -8.03
CA ILE A 47 24.28 -5.24 -7.71
C ILE A 47 23.78 -4.59 -9.00
N ILE A 48 22.58 -4.02 -8.94
CA ILE A 48 21.94 -3.31 -10.05
C ILE A 48 21.85 -1.84 -9.67
N GLU A 49 22.32 -0.97 -10.56
CA GLU A 49 22.17 0.48 -10.43
C GLU A 49 20.89 0.95 -11.13
N ASP A 50 20.11 1.77 -10.45
CA ASP A 50 18.92 2.40 -11.01
C ASP A 50 19.30 3.62 -11.87
N ALA A 51 18.43 3.98 -12.82
CA ALA A 51 18.65 5.11 -13.73
C ALA A 51 18.81 6.47 -13.02
N GLY A 52 18.40 6.56 -11.75
CA GLY A 52 18.43 7.78 -10.95
C GLY A 52 17.14 8.59 -11.02
N VAL A 53 17.03 9.60 -10.17
CA VAL A 53 15.94 10.58 -10.18
C VAL A 53 16.56 11.96 -10.40
N ILE A 54 16.22 12.57 -11.53
CA ILE A 54 16.74 13.87 -11.96
C ILE A 54 15.84 14.98 -11.40
N ILE A 55 16.48 15.99 -10.82
CA ILE A 55 15.85 17.14 -10.18
C ILE A 55 16.51 18.40 -10.76
N VAL A 56 15.76 19.05 -11.65
CA VAL A 56 16.17 20.30 -12.33
C VAL A 56 15.51 21.54 -11.73
N ASP A 57 14.38 21.36 -11.04
CA ASP A 57 13.58 22.44 -10.46
C ASP A 57 13.23 22.15 -9.01
N GLY A 58 13.15 23.21 -8.20
CA GLY A 58 12.60 23.13 -6.86
C GLY A 58 11.09 23.37 -6.82
N LYS A 59 10.46 22.95 -5.70
CA LYS A 59 9.00 23.11 -5.49
C LYS A 59 8.74 23.91 -4.23
N ALA A 60 7.63 24.66 -4.23
CA ALA A 60 7.18 25.47 -3.09
C ALA A 60 8.27 26.43 -2.57
N GLY A 61 8.89 27.18 -3.50
CA GLY A 61 9.91 28.19 -3.19
C GLY A 61 11.33 27.66 -2.93
N ARG A 62 11.53 26.34 -2.97
CA ARG A 62 12.87 25.72 -2.81
C ARG A 62 13.71 25.86 -4.08
N THR A 63 15.03 25.86 -3.91
CA THR A 63 16.00 25.66 -4.98
C THR A 63 16.04 24.18 -5.44
N PRO A 64 16.58 23.87 -6.63
CA PRO A 64 16.79 22.48 -7.06
C PRO A 64 17.64 21.67 -6.08
N MET A 65 18.68 22.29 -5.48
CA MET A 65 19.54 21.66 -4.48
C MET A 65 18.76 21.25 -3.24
N GLU A 66 17.99 22.18 -2.65
CA GLU A 66 17.19 21.90 -1.46
C GLU A 66 16.14 20.83 -1.74
N GLN A 67 15.52 20.86 -2.92
CA GLN A 67 14.58 19.83 -3.35
C GLN A 67 15.27 18.46 -3.47
N ALA A 68 16.49 18.42 -4.02
CA ALA A 68 17.26 17.19 -4.16
C ALA A 68 17.71 16.59 -2.84
N VAL A 69 18.17 17.42 -1.89
CA VAL A 69 18.52 16.97 -0.54
C VAL A 69 17.28 16.45 0.19
N LEU A 70 16.15 17.15 0.10
CA LEU A 70 14.91 16.73 0.73
C LEU A 70 14.40 15.38 0.18
N GLU A 71 14.46 15.18 -1.15
CA GLU A 71 14.08 13.91 -1.76
C GLU A 71 15.07 12.78 -1.45
N PHE A 72 16.37 13.08 -1.36
CA PHE A 72 17.41 12.14 -0.90
C PHE A 72 17.10 11.66 0.52
N ASP A 73 16.90 12.58 1.46
CA ASP A 73 16.62 12.28 2.86
C ASP A 73 15.30 11.52 3.00
N SER A 74 14.29 11.86 2.21
CA SER A 74 13.02 11.13 2.16
C SER A 74 13.22 9.67 1.72
N LYS A 75 14.05 9.41 0.71
CA LYS A 75 14.39 8.04 0.27
C LYS A 75 15.16 7.27 1.33
N VAL A 76 16.12 7.90 2.01
CA VAL A 76 16.87 7.28 3.12
C VAL A 76 15.93 6.90 4.25
N ASN A 77 15.13 7.85 4.74
CA ASN A 77 14.16 7.62 5.81
C ASN A 77 13.17 6.52 5.44
N LYS A 78 12.67 6.51 4.19
CA LYS A 78 11.80 5.45 3.68
C LYS A 78 12.45 4.07 3.69
N HIS A 79 13.76 3.95 3.49
CA HIS A 79 14.46 2.66 3.59
C HIS A 79 14.74 2.28 5.05
N ARG A 80 15.10 3.24 5.91
CA ARG A 80 15.20 3.01 7.36
C ARG A 80 13.87 2.49 7.93
N ASP A 81 12.75 3.09 7.53
CA ASP A 81 11.39 2.61 7.89
C ASP A 81 11.13 1.16 7.43
N GLN A 82 11.82 0.68 6.40
CA GLN A 82 11.71 -0.70 5.91
C GLN A 82 12.67 -1.67 6.60
N GLY A 83 13.41 -1.22 7.62
CA GLY A 83 14.37 -2.01 8.38
C GLY A 83 15.79 -2.01 7.79
N TYR A 84 16.14 -1.05 6.93
CA TYR A 84 17.51 -0.92 6.44
C TYR A 84 18.40 -0.17 7.45
N THR A 85 19.58 -0.71 7.74
CA THR A 85 20.55 -0.18 8.73
C THR A 85 21.94 -0.02 8.10
N PHE A 86 22.79 0.86 8.65
CA PHE A 86 24.18 1.02 8.15
C PHE A 86 25.09 -0.16 8.53
N ASN A 87 24.83 -0.81 9.66
CA ASN A 87 25.64 -1.92 10.17
C ASN A 87 24.97 -3.26 9.89
N THR A 88 25.79 -4.28 9.63
CA THR A 88 25.34 -5.68 9.62
C THR A 88 25.31 -6.32 11.01
N ASP A 89 26.02 -5.73 11.97
CA ASP A 89 26.06 -6.19 13.36
C ASP A 89 24.87 -5.57 14.11
N GLY A 90 24.09 -6.42 14.78
CA GLY A 90 22.87 -5.98 15.46
C GLY A 90 21.70 -5.65 14.53
N ILE A 91 21.64 -6.20 13.30
CA ILE A 91 20.39 -6.24 12.52
C ILE A 91 19.38 -7.01 13.36
N ASN A 92 18.60 -6.26 14.12
CA ASN A 92 17.64 -6.80 15.05
C ASN A 92 16.60 -7.58 14.24
N VAL A 93 16.39 -8.84 14.60
CA VAL A 93 15.51 -9.77 13.89
C VAL A 93 14.03 -9.39 14.09
N ASN A 94 13.77 -8.44 14.99
CA ASN A 94 12.47 -7.81 15.19
C ASN A 94 12.14 -6.86 14.03
N LEU A 95 12.00 -7.44 12.83
CA LEU A 95 11.23 -6.81 11.77
C LEU A 95 9.85 -6.51 12.37
N ALA A 96 9.50 -5.23 12.44
CA ALA A 96 8.14 -4.81 12.76
C ALA A 96 7.17 -5.69 11.97
N PRO A 97 6.13 -6.25 12.62
CA PRO A 97 5.35 -7.30 12.01
C PRO A 97 4.65 -6.79 10.75
N VAL A 98 5.17 -7.21 9.58
CA VAL A 98 4.66 -6.76 8.29
C VAL A 98 3.47 -7.62 7.86
N PRO A 99 2.31 -7.03 7.53
CA PRO A 99 1.13 -7.82 7.27
C PRO A 99 1.26 -8.66 6.00
N MET A 100 0.58 -9.82 6.00
CA MET A 100 0.38 -10.68 4.85
C MET A 100 -0.41 -9.93 3.77
N LEU A 101 -0.01 -10.13 2.50
CA LEU A 101 -0.60 -9.45 1.34
C LEU A 101 -1.38 -10.43 0.47
N ALA A 102 -2.37 -9.91 -0.26
CA ALA A 102 -3.24 -10.72 -1.09
C ALA A 102 -2.79 -10.85 -2.56
N GLN A 103 -3.00 -12.04 -3.13
CA GLN A 103 -2.96 -12.28 -4.57
C GLN A 103 -4.31 -11.95 -5.25
N PRO A 104 -4.35 -11.61 -6.54
CA PRO A 104 -5.61 -11.43 -7.27
C PRO A 104 -6.29 -12.79 -7.55
N TYR A 105 -7.59 -12.89 -7.21
CA TYR A 105 -8.39 -14.11 -7.39
C TYR A 105 -8.48 -14.54 -8.86
N GLU A 106 -8.78 -13.61 -9.75
CA GLU A 106 -8.89 -13.83 -11.21
C GLU A 106 -7.69 -14.56 -11.83
N LYS A 107 -6.50 -14.46 -11.23
CA LYS A 107 -5.27 -15.10 -11.73
C LYS A 107 -4.91 -16.39 -10.98
N HIS A 108 -5.38 -16.54 -9.75
CA HIS A 108 -4.88 -17.54 -8.82
C HIS A 108 -5.98 -18.31 -8.09
N GLY A 109 -7.25 -18.16 -8.50
CA GLY A 109 -8.41 -18.77 -7.85
C GLY A 109 -8.32 -20.29 -7.75
N HIS A 110 -7.71 -20.96 -8.73
CA HIS A 110 -7.42 -22.40 -8.70
C HIS A 110 -6.54 -22.87 -7.52
N LYS A 111 -5.93 -21.95 -6.76
CA LYS A 111 -5.17 -22.24 -5.53
C LYS A 111 -5.98 -22.11 -4.24
N ILE A 112 -7.24 -21.68 -4.34
CA ILE A 112 -8.18 -21.74 -3.23
C ILE A 112 -8.67 -23.19 -3.10
N ILE A 113 -8.64 -23.70 -1.88
CA ILE A 113 -9.10 -25.02 -1.52
C ILE A 113 -10.46 -24.85 -0.84
N PHE A 114 -11.52 -25.35 -1.47
CA PHE A 114 -12.85 -25.33 -0.89
C PHE A 114 -13.05 -26.48 0.13
N PRO A 115 -13.83 -26.27 1.21
CA PRO A 115 -14.44 -25.00 1.61
C PRO A 115 -13.39 -23.96 2.01
N ALA A 116 -13.67 -22.71 1.67
CA ALA A 116 -12.85 -21.55 1.99
C ALA A 116 -13.65 -20.53 2.83
N ILE A 117 -12.98 -19.47 3.29
CA ILE A 117 -13.64 -18.35 3.98
C ILE A 117 -13.57 -17.10 3.13
N ALA A 118 -14.70 -16.44 2.98
CA ALA A 118 -14.85 -15.12 2.40
C ALA A 118 -15.10 -14.06 3.49
N GLN A 119 -14.57 -12.86 3.28
CA GLN A 119 -14.80 -11.67 4.10
C GLN A 119 -15.02 -10.46 3.17
N PRO A 120 -15.80 -9.44 3.57
CA PRO A 120 -15.85 -8.20 2.80
C PRO A 120 -14.45 -7.58 2.69
N LYS A 121 -14.15 -7.04 1.51
CA LYS A 121 -12.95 -6.27 1.29
C LYS A 121 -13.23 -4.81 1.61
N LEU A 122 -12.99 -4.43 2.86
CA LEU A 122 -13.12 -3.05 3.30
C LEU A 122 -12.18 -2.12 2.51
N ASP A 123 -12.67 -0.93 2.21
CA ASP A 123 -11.88 0.15 1.62
C ASP A 123 -11.50 1.14 2.73
N GLY A 124 -10.32 0.96 3.32
CA GLY A 124 -9.85 1.77 4.44
C GLY A 124 -8.32 1.87 4.49
N VAL A 125 -7.78 2.01 5.70
CA VAL A 125 -6.33 2.02 5.92
C VAL A 125 -5.89 0.88 6.82
N ARG A 126 -5.22 -0.12 6.22
CA ARG A 126 -4.58 -1.25 6.92
C ARG A 126 -3.80 -0.80 8.16
N CYS A 127 -4.12 -1.42 9.30
CA CYS A 127 -3.47 -1.18 10.59
C CYS A 127 -3.30 -2.49 11.36
N THR A 128 -2.10 -2.72 11.89
CA THR A 128 -1.83 -3.78 12.86
C THR A 128 -1.71 -3.19 14.26
N ALA A 129 -2.34 -3.80 15.25
CA ALA A 129 -2.26 -3.39 16.65
C ALA A 129 -1.48 -4.41 17.47
N LYS A 130 -0.41 -3.96 18.14
CA LYS A 130 0.51 -4.79 18.93
C LYS A 130 0.65 -4.20 20.33
N MET A 131 0.52 -5.05 21.34
CA MET A 131 0.93 -4.73 22.71
C MET A 131 2.46 -4.75 22.80
N GLU A 132 3.05 -3.71 23.37
CA GLU A 132 4.48 -3.62 23.65
C GLU A 132 4.79 -4.01 25.10
N SER A 133 6.05 -4.32 25.37
CA SER A 133 6.52 -4.81 26.69
C SER A 133 6.38 -3.79 27.82
N ASP A 134 6.23 -2.51 27.50
CA ASP A 134 5.97 -1.44 28.47
C ASP A 134 4.47 -1.23 28.75
N GLY A 135 3.60 -2.06 28.17
CA GLY A 135 2.15 -1.96 28.26
C GLY A 135 1.52 -0.92 27.33
N SER A 136 2.34 -0.24 26.50
CA SER A 136 1.82 0.61 25.43
C SER A 136 1.35 -0.23 24.23
N VAL A 137 0.62 0.41 23.31
CA VAL A 137 0.15 -0.23 22.08
C VAL A 137 0.77 0.50 20.90
N SER A 138 1.33 -0.24 19.95
CA SER A 138 1.75 0.24 18.63
C SER A 138 0.64 0.00 17.60
N LEU A 139 0.39 0.99 16.75
CA LEU A 139 -0.58 0.95 15.66
C LEU A 139 0.17 1.24 14.37
N LEU A 140 0.50 0.18 13.65
CA LEU A 140 1.40 0.24 12.51
C LEU A 140 0.61 0.11 11.21
N SER A 141 0.90 0.99 10.26
CA SER A 141 0.44 0.87 8.88
C SER A 141 1.04 -0.35 8.20
N ARG A 142 0.53 -0.69 7.00
CA ARG A 142 1.11 -1.74 6.13
C ARG A 142 2.63 -1.69 5.95
N LYS A 143 3.24 -0.50 6.02
CA LYS A 143 4.69 -0.31 5.82
C LYS A 143 5.47 -0.22 7.14
N GLY A 144 4.85 -0.53 8.28
CA GLY A 144 5.47 -0.41 9.59
C GLY A 144 5.56 1.02 10.13
N LYS A 145 4.83 1.98 9.54
CA LYS A 145 4.77 3.36 10.07
C LYS A 145 3.71 3.48 11.14
N GLU A 146 4.08 4.05 12.28
CA GLU A 146 3.21 4.30 13.43
C GLU A 146 2.19 5.41 13.16
N PHE A 147 0.92 5.16 13.46
CA PHE A 147 -0.14 6.17 13.51
C PHE A 147 -0.04 6.97 14.82
N GLN A 148 -0.33 8.27 14.82
CA GLN A 148 -0.03 9.10 16.00
C GLN A 148 -1.23 9.37 16.91
N LEU A 149 -2.44 9.51 16.37
CA LEU A 149 -3.58 10.13 17.08
C LEU A 149 -4.68 9.16 17.54
N LEU A 150 -4.58 7.88 17.20
CA LEU A 150 -5.65 6.86 17.38
C LEU A 150 -5.74 6.34 18.83
N ASP A 151 -5.74 7.24 19.80
CA ASP A 151 -5.68 6.92 21.23
C ASP A 151 -6.90 6.12 21.70
N GLN A 152 -8.07 6.35 21.11
CA GLN A 152 -9.27 5.55 21.37
C GLN A 152 -9.06 4.07 21.01
N ILE A 153 -8.36 3.79 19.90
CA ILE A 153 -8.04 2.43 19.48
C ILE A 153 -7.00 1.81 20.41
N ARG A 154 -5.98 2.58 20.82
CA ARG A 154 -4.99 2.08 21.80
C ARG A 154 -5.64 1.70 23.12
N LYS A 155 -6.48 2.57 23.67
CA LYS A 155 -7.22 2.32 24.92
C LYS A 155 -8.10 1.07 24.80
N ALA A 156 -8.80 0.92 23.67
CA ALA A 156 -9.60 -0.28 23.40
C ALA A 156 -8.74 -1.55 23.33
N VAL A 157 -7.57 -1.52 22.67
CA VAL A 157 -6.65 -2.68 22.64
C VAL A 157 -6.12 -3.02 24.04
N ILE A 158 -5.73 -2.01 24.82
CA ILE A 158 -5.26 -2.18 26.20
C ILE A 158 -6.32 -2.87 27.05
N SER A 159 -7.59 -2.43 26.96
CA SER A 159 -8.68 -3.00 27.77
C SER A 159 -8.98 -4.46 27.45
N THR A 160 -8.60 -4.97 26.28
CA THR A 160 -8.80 -6.40 25.92
C THR A 160 -7.83 -7.36 26.63
N GLY A 161 -6.71 -6.86 27.17
CA GLY A 161 -5.63 -7.70 27.71
C GLY A 161 -4.92 -8.52 26.62
N LEU A 162 -4.71 -7.92 25.44
CA LEU A 162 -4.04 -8.56 24.31
C LEU A 162 -2.59 -8.94 24.66
N PRO A 163 -2.15 -10.20 24.51
CA PRO A 163 -0.76 -10.58 24.74
C PRO A 163 0.21 -9.93 23.74
N GLU A 164 1.44 -9.64 24.16
CA GLU A 164 2.51 -9.07 23.30
C GLU A 164 2.80 -9.93 22.05
N THR A 165 2.60 -11.24 22.17
CA THR A 165 2.81 -12.20 21.07
C THR A 165 1.66 -12.23 20.07
N PHE A 166 0.51 -11.61 20.37
CA PHE A 166 -0.68 -11.66 19.52
C PHE A 166 -0.98 -10.27 18.95
N ILE A 167 -0.91 -10.14 17.63
CA ILE A 167 -1.02 -8.86 16.92
C ILE A 167 -2.30 -8.88 16.10
N LEU A 168 -3.20 -7.93 16.36
CA LEU A 168 -4.42 -7.79 15.57
C LEU A 168 -4.10 -7.19 14.21
N ASP A 169 -4.76 -7.67 13.16
CA ASP A 169 -4.59 -7.19 11.79
C ASP A 169 -5.95 -6.80 11.21
N GLY A 170 -6.11 -5.52 10.94
CA GLY A 170 -7.39 -4.92 10.59
C GLY A 170 -7.28 -3.75 9.64
N GLU A 171 -8.43 -3.14 9.38
CA GLU A 171 -8.56 -1.95 8.54
C GLU A 171 -9.13 -0.81 9.40
N LEU A 172 -8.46 0.34 9.40
CA LEU A 172 -9.05 1.58 9.92
C LEU A 172 -10.11 2.04 8.93
N TYR A 173 -11.34 2.07 9.40
CA TYR A 173 -12.52 2.33 8.58
C TYR A 173 -13.61 3.01 9.40
N SER A 174 -14.45 3.78 8.73
CA SER A 174 -15.65 4.41 9.30
C SER A 174 -16.77 4.33 8.27
N ASP A 175 -17.94 3.89 8.71
CA ASP A 175 -19.19 3.86 7.93
C ASP A 175 -19.85 5.24 7.82
N GLN A 176 -19.36 6.21 8.59
CA GLN A 176 -19.91 7.57 8.70
C GLN A 176 -19.13 8.61 7.90
N MET A 177 -18.08 8.20 7.19
CA MET A 177 -17.20 9.10 6.46
C MET A 177 -16.75 8.48 5.15
N ASP A 178 -16.50 9.34 4.16
CA ASP A 178 -15.89 8.87 2.92
C ASP A 178 -14.44 8.42 3.14
N PHE A 179 -13.98 7.55 2.24
CA PHE A 179 -12.65 6.98 2.28
C PHE A 179 -11.54 8.05 2.31
N GLN A 180 -11.68 9.13 1.53
CA GLN A 180 -10.64 10.17 1.43
C GLN A 180 -10.46 10.89 2.76
N ARG A 181 -11.56 11.17 3.46
CA ARG A 181 -11.57 11.75 4.79
C ARG A 181 -10.87 10.83 5.78
N VAL A 182 -11.21 9.53 5.81
CA VAL A 182 -10.56 8.55 6.69
C VAL A 182 -9.05 8.51 6.43
N VAL A 183 -8.61 8.38 5.17
CA VAL A 183 -7.18 8.34 4.82
C VAL A 183 -6.45 9.60 5.24
N GLY A 184 -7.03 10.77 4.95
CA GLY A 184 -6.44 12.05 5.29
C GLY A 184 -6.31 12.23 6.80
N LEU A 185 -7.31 11.75 7.56
CA LEU A 185 -7.40 11.91 9.00
C LEU A 185 -6.43 11.00 9.75
N VAL A 186 -6.43 9.69 9.49
CA VAL A 186 -5.59 8.73 10.24
C VAL A 186 -4.10 8.96 10.03
N ARG A 187 -3.70 9.64 8.95
CA ARG A 187 -2.30 9.98 8.65
C ARG A 187 -1.80 11.27 9.32
N LYS A 188 -2.68 12.01 10.02
CA LYS A 188 -2.29 13.23 10.72
C LYS A 188 -1.41 12.91 11.93
N LYS A 189 -0.51 13.84 12.24
CA LYS A 189 0.32 13.80 13.45
C LYS A 189 -0.26 14.65 14.60
N THR A 190 -1.06 15.65 14.26
CA THR A 190 -1.74 16.54 15.20
C THR A 190 -3.13 16.88 14.66
N TYR A 191 -4.08 17.13 15.54
CA TYR A 191 -5.39 17.65 15.18
C TYR A 191 -5.27 19.12 14.76
N LYS A 192 -5.97 19.54 13.71
CA LYS A 192 -5.97 20.95 13.26
C LYS A 192 -7.19 21.74 13.74
N ASN A 193 -8.28 21.05 14.05
CA ASN A 193 -9.56 21.64 14.46
C ASN A 193 -10.41 20.59 15.20
N GLN A 194 -11.53 21.04 15.78
CA GLN A 194 -12.46 20.16 16.50
C GLN A 194 -13.06 19.08 15.59
N THR A 195 -13.36 19.39 14.34
CA THR A 195 -13.90 18.42 13.37
C THR A 195 -12.97 17.23 13.16
N ASP A 196 -11.64 17.44 13.13
CA ASP A 196 -10.69 16.32 13.07
C ASP A 196 -10.78 15.41 14.31
N ILE A 197 -11.04 15.96 15.49
CA ILE A 197 -11.19 15.18 16.73
C ILE A 197 -12.48 14.36 16.67
N ASP A 198 -13.59 15.00 16.33
CA ASP A 198 -14.92 14.37 16.28
C ASP A 198 -14.97 13.28 15.21
N ASP A 199 -14.35 13.51 14.05
CA ASP A 199 -14.24 12.51 13.01
C ASP A 199 -13.30 11.36 13.39
N MET A 200 -12.21 11.64 14.13
CA MET A 200 -11.26 10.59 14.52
C MET A 200 -11.93 9.60 15.47
N ALA A 201 -12.80 10.09 16.36
CA ALA A 201 -13.58 9.25 17.27
C ALA A 201 -14.50 8.26 16.55
N LYS A 202 -14.89 8.53 15.29
CA LYS A 202 -15.71 7.64 14.46
C LYS A 202 -14.91 6.57 13.71
N VAL A 203 -13.57 6.63 13.76
CA VAL A 203 -12.69 5.64 13.14
C VAL A 203 -12.56 4.42 14.03
N LYS A 204 -12.87 3.25 13.48
CA LYS A 204 -12.78 1.94 14.15
C LYS A 204 -11.68 1.08 13.53
N LEU A 205 -11.13 0.16 14.32
CA LEU A 205 -10.26 -0.90 13.82
C LEU A 205 -11.11 -2.14 13.54
N ASN A 206 -11.35 -2.40 12.25
CA ASN A 206 -12.11 -3.55 11.78
C ASN A 206 -11.15 -4.72 11.55
N VAL A 207 -11.03 -5.59 12.56
CA VAL A 207 -10.10 -6.72 12.63
C VAL A 207 -10.61 -7.88 11.76
N PHE A 208 -9.83 -8.30 10.77
CA PHE A 208 -10.17 -9.43 9.89
C PHE A 208 -9.30 -10.67 10.11
N ASP A 209 -8.15 -10.55 10.78
CA ASP A 209 -7.19 -11.63 11.06
C ASP A 209 -6.28 -11.20 12.23
N ALA A 210 -5.35 -12.06 12.63
CA ALA A 210 -4.30 -11.75 13.59
C ALA A 210 -3.04 -12.56 13.29
N MET A 211 -1.91 -12.15 13.89
CA MET A 211 -0.65 -12.90 13.92
C MET A 211 -0.43 -13.40 15.34
N ASP A 212 -0.13 -14.69 15.49
CA ASP A 212 0.31 -15.27 16.76
C ASP A 212 1.79 -15.64 16.65
N MET A 213 2.65 -14.81 17.21
CA MET A 213 4.10 -15.00 17.17
C MET A 213 4.55 -16.18 18.04
N ALA A 214 3.74 -16.61 19.00
CA ALA A 214 4.00 -17.81 19.80
C ALA A 214 3.50 -19.09 19.11
N ASN A 215 2.63 -18.97 18.11
CA ASN A 215 2.09 -20.09 17.35
C ASN A 215 1.97 -19.75 15.84
N PRO A 216 3.09 -19.72 15.11
CA PRO A 216 3.13 -19.27 13.71
C PRO A 216 2.32 -20.17 12.75
N ASP A 217 2.11 -21.43 13.11
CA ASP A 217 1.36 -22.41 12.31
C ASP A 217 -0.15 -22.37 12.57
N MET A 218 -0.62 -21.50 13.48
CA MET A 218 -2.04 -21.36 13.78
C MET A 218 -2.84 -21.07 12.51
N THR A 219 -3.87 -21.87 12.25
CA THR A 219 -4.70 -21.74 11.04
C THR A 219 -5.51 -20.44 11.04
N PHE A 220 -5.89 -19.95 9.86
CA PHE A 220 -6.68 -18.72 9.74
C PHE A 220 -7.93 -18.73 10.62
N LEU A 221 -8.71 -19.81 10.60
CA LEU A 221 -9.94 -19.86 11.39
C LEU A 221 -9.69 -19.84 12.90
N GLN A 222 -8.60 -20.48 13.36
CA GLN A 222 -8.20 -20.41 14.77
C GLN A 222 -7.75 -18.99 15.16
N ARG A 223 -6.95 -18.33 14.32
CA ARG A 223 -6.51 -16.94 14.55
C ARG A 223 -7.69 -15.98 14.60
N TRP A 224 -8.65 -16.10 13.67
CA TRP A 224 -9.86 -15.27 13.66
C TRP A 224 -10.71 -15.48 14.93
N LYS A 225 -10.92 -16.74 15.35
CA LYS A 225 -11.67 -17.04 16.58
C LYS A 225 -10.98 -16.48 17.83
N LYS A 226 -9.65 -16.62 17.91
CA LYS A 226 -8.85 -16.07 19.01
C LYS A 226 -8.87 -14.55 19.01
N ALA A 227 -8.74 -13.90 17.85
CA ALA A 227 -8.89 -12.45 17.71
C ALA A 227 -10.26 -11.97 18.19
N LYS A 228 -11.34 -12.69 17.80
CA LYS A 228 -12.70 -12.39 18.24
C LYS A 228 -12.84 -12.41 19.77
N GLN A 229 -12.21 -13.35 20.47
CA GLN A 229 -12.23 -13.40 21.94
C GLN A 229 -11.62 -12.16 22.61
N TYR A 230 -10.65 -11.49 21.97
CA TYR A 230 -10.09 -10.24 22.46
C TYR A 230 -10.97 -9.05 22.06
N VAL A 231 -11.40 -9.00 20.80
CA VAL A 231 -12.26 -7.91 20.29
C VAL A 231 -13.59 -7.84 21.05
N ASP A 232 -14.18 -8.99 21.41
CA ASP A 232 -15.45 -9.03 22.17
C ASP A 232 -15.32 -8.50 23.61
N LYS A 233 -14.09 -8.29 24.13
CA LYS A 233 -13.84 -7.64 25.42
C LYS A 233 -13.84 -6.11 25.33
N ASP A 234 -13.76 -5.54 24.12
CA ASP A 234 -13.83 -4.10 23.94
C ASP A 234 -15.25 -3.58 24.21
N THR A 235 -15.41 -2.85 25.31
CA THR A 235 -16.67 -2.22 25.69
C THR A 235 -16.90 -0.87 25.00
N THR A 236 -15.90 -0.32 24.32
CA THR A 236 -15.99 0.99 23.65
C THR A 236 -16.62 0.90 22.26
N GLY A 237 -16.64 -0.28 21.65
CA GLY A 237 -17.12 -0.50 20.28
C GLY A 237 -16.18 0.05 19.21
N THR A 238 -14.91 0.26 19.56
CA THR A 238 -13.86 0.79 18.69
C THR A 238 -13.17 -0.32 17.90
N LEU A 239 -13.13 -1.54 18.45
CA LEU A 239 -12.69 -2.75 17.79
C LEU A 239 -13.91 -3.53 17.29
N THR A 240 -13.86 -3.96 16.04
CA THR A 240 -14.93 -4.77 15.43
C THR A 240 -14.33 -5.95 14.68
N MET A 241 -15.00 -7.10 14.71
CA MET A 241 -14.59 -8.24 13.90
C MET A 241 -15.25 -8.18 12.52
N VAL A 242 -14.45 -8.35 11.48
CA VAL A 242 -14.95 -8.53 10.12
C VAL A 242 -15.57 -9.94 10.00
N PRO A 243 -16.85 -10.06 9.58
CA PRO A 243 -17.55 -11.33 9.53
C PRO A 243 -16.93 -12.31 8.53
N CYS A 244 -16.92 -13.58 8.89
CA CYS A 244 -16.49 -14.69 8.03
C CYS A 244 -17.69 -15.42 7.45
N TYR A 245 -17.64 -15.69 6.15
CA TYR A 245 -18.64 -16.47 5.43
C TYR A 245 -17.97 -17.70 4.84
N ARG A 246 -18.55 -18.89 5.06
CA ARG A 246 -18.10 -20.10 4.38
C ARG A 246 -18.53 -20.04 2.92
N VAL A 247 -17.62 -20.45 2.02
CA VAL A 247 -17.89 -20.63 0.60
C VAL A 247 -17.41 -22.02 0.20
N ASP A 248 -18.22 -22.74 -0.58
CA ASP A 248 -17.94 -24.10 -1.02
C ASP A 248 -17.57 -24.15 -2.51
N ASN A 249 -17.76 -23.07 -3.27
CA ASN A 249 -17.41 -22.96 -4.69
C ASN A 249 -17.30 -21.49 -5.18
N ASP A 250 -16.98 -21.30 -6.46
CA ASP A 250 -16.90 -19.99 -7.13
C ASP A 250 -18.23 -19.22 -7.14
N SER A 251 -19.36 -19.91 -7.26
CA SER A 251 -20.68 -19.27 -7.28
C SER A 251 -20.97 -18.58 -5.95
N ASP A 252 -20.61 -19.19 -4.82
CA ASP A 252 -20.76 -18.58 -3.50
C ASP A 252 -19.90 -17.32 -3.34
N ILE A 253 -18.67 -17.34 -3.89
CA ILE A 253 -17.77 -16.18 -3.89
C ILE A 253 -18.40 -15.04 -4.70
N ASN A 254 -18.94 -15.33 -5.88
CA ASN A 254 -19.58 -14.33 -6.74
C ASN A 254 -20.85 -13.74 -6.09
N ALA A 255 -21.66 -14.57 -5.44
CA ALA A 255 -22.83 -14.10 -4.70
C ALA A 255 -22.43 -13.14 -3.56
N LEU A 256 -21.37 -13.47 -2.81
CA LEU A 256 -20.83 -12.58 -1.77
C LEU A 256 -20.20 -11.32 -2.35
N LEU A 257 -19.49 -11.40 -3.48
CA LEU A 257 -18.97 -10.24 -4.18
C LEU A 257 -20.10 -9.26 -4.52
N SER A 258 -21.18 -9.74 -5.15
CA SER A 258 -22.36 -8.91 -5.45
C SER A 258 -22.97 -8.30 -4.20
N LYS A 259 -23.11 -9.08 -3.12
CA LYS A 259 -23.64 -8.60 -1.84
C LYS A 259 -22.78 -7.49 -1.23
N PHE A 260 -21.46 -7.65 -1.19
CA PHE A 260 -20.55 -6.68 -0.58
C PHE A 260 -20.44 -5.41 -1.42
N LEU A 261 -20.42 -5.52 -2.75
CA LEU A 261 -20.48 -4.34 -3.63
C LEU A 261 -21.76 -3.54 -3.42
N ALA A 262 -22.91 -4.22 -3.27
CA ALA A 262 -24.18 -3.54 -2.96
C ALA A 262 -24.18 -2.86 -1.58
N ALA A 263 -23.33 -3.33 -0.65
CA ALA A 263 -23.12 -2.70 0.65
C ALA A 263 -22.03 -1.60 0.64
N GLY A 264 -21.40 -1.33 -0.50
CA GLY A 264 -20.37 -0.30 -0.64
C GLY A 264 -18.94 -0.75 -0.32
N ASP A 265 -18.69 -2.04 -0.14
CA ASP A 265 -17.33 -2.58 0.04
C ASP A 265 -16.55 -2.64 -1.30
N GLU A 266 -15.20 -2.69 -1.26
CA GLU A 266 -14.37 -2.78 -2.48
C GLU A 266 -14.50 -4.13 -3.21
N GLY A 267 -15.01 -5.16 -2.52
CA GLY A 267 -15.17 -6.51 -3.06
C GLY A 267 -15.10 -7.60 -1.99
N VAL A 268 -14.47 -8.72 -2.30
CA VAL A 268 -14.36 -9.88 -1.40
C VAL A 268 -12.90 -10.34 -1.23
N MET A 269 -12.54 -10.70 0.00
CA MET A 269 -11.30 -11.36 0.37
C MET A 269 -11.57 -12.86 0.59
N ILE A 270 -10.79 -13.74 -0.02
CA ILE A 270 -10.94 -15.21 0.06
C ILE A 270 -9.71 -15.82 0.73
N ARG A 271 -9.92 -16.77 1.65
CA ARG A 271 -8.88 -17.37 2.48
C ARG A 271 -9.01 -18.88 2.57
N ASN A 272 -7.87 -19.57 2.47
CA ASN A 272 -7.80 -21.01 2.78
C ASN A 272 -7.94 -21.21 4.31
N ILE A 273 -8.90 -22.03 4.74
CA ILE A 273 -9.25 -22.20 6.18
C ILE A 273 -8.02 -22.57 7.04
N LYS A 274 -7.21 -23.51 6.54
CA LYS A 274 -6.09 -24.12 7.26
C LYS A 274 -4.76 -23.39 7.08
N SER A 275 -4.74 -22.24 6.40
CA SER A 275 -3.46 -21.59 6.09
C SER A 275 -2.85 -20.87 7.30
N PRO A 276 -1.52 -20.97 7.52
CA PRO A 276 -0.82 -20.12 8.48
C PRO A 276 -0.78 -18.66 8.01
N TYR A 277 -0.32 -17.76 8.87
CA TYR A 277 -0.14 -16.35 8.50
C TYR A 277 1.22 -16.17 7.81
N GLU A 278 1.24 -15.80 6.52
CA GLU A 278 2.48 -15.61 5.78
C GLU A 278 2.96 -14.15 5.84
N GLN A 279 3.69 -13.81 6.90
CA GLN A 279 4.16 -12.44 7.18
C GLN A 279 4.94 -11.82 6.00
N GLY A 280 4.59 -10.60 5.61
CA GLY A 280 5.24 -9.84 4.53
C GLY A 280 5.15 -10.43 3.12
N LYS A 281 4.58 -11.64 2.98
CA LYS A 281 4.46 -12.35 1.71
C LYS A 281 3.15 -12.01 1.03
N ARG A 282 3.18 -11.95 -0.30
CA ARG A 282 1.96 -11.96 -1.10
C ARG A 282 1.48 -13.40 -1.24
N SER A 283 0.60 -13.79 -0.33
CA SER A 283 0.16 -15.17 -0.12
C SER A 283 -0.83 -15.64 -1.17
N TYR A 284 -0.70 -16.90 -1.61
CA TYR A 284 -1.75 -17.57 -2.40
C TYR A 284 -2.93 -18.03 -1.52
N ASN A 285 -2.74 -18.10 -0.20
CA ASN A 285 -3.77 -18.44 0.77
C ASN A 285 -4.68 -17.25 1.12
N LEU A 286 -4.33 -16.05 0.68
CA LEU A 286 -5.15 -14.84 0.81
C LEU A 286 -5.32 -14.23 -0.58
N GLN A 287 -6.54 -14.24 -1.10
CA GLN A 287 -6.85 -13.71 -2.42
C GLN A 287 -7.88 -12.60 -2.33
N LYS A 288 -7.84 -11.67 -3.28
CA LYS A 288 -8.82 -10.59 -3.41
C LYS A 288 -9.52 -10.68 -4.75
N HIS A 289 -10.84 -10.63 -4.72
CA HIS A 289 -11.66 -10.48 -5.91
C HIS A 289 -12.39 -9.15 -5.81
N LYS A 290 -12.17 -8.30 -6.81
CA LYS A 290 -12.79 -6.98 -6.89
C LYS A 290 -13.20 -6.70 -8.32
N VAL A 291 -14.20 -5.86 -8.47
CA VAL A 291 -14.63 -5.37 -9.78
C VAL A 291 -13.79 -4.15 -10.13
N PHE A 292 -13.54 -4.00 -11.42
CA PHE A 292 -12.93 -2.81 -11.96
C PHE A 292 -13.89 -2.26 -13.01
N HIS A 293 -14.01 -0.94 -13.06
CA HIS A 293 -14.73 -0.24 -14.11
C HIS A 293 -13.74 0.15 -15.21
N ASP A 294 -14.24 0.36 -16.41
CA ASP A 294 -13.53 1.07 -17.45
C ASP A 294 -14.37 2.21 -18.01
N SER A 295 -13.69 3.24 -18.51
CA SER A 295 -14.29 4.34 -19.26
C SER A 295 -13.24 4.94 -20.17
N GLU A 296 -13.73 5.67 -21.16
CA GLU A 296 -12.90 6.32 -22.16
C GLU A 296 -12.58 7.75 -21.71
N TYR A 297 -11.30 8.12 -21.76
CA TYR A 297 -10.86 9.47 -21.42
C TYR A 297 -9.97 10.03 -22.50
N LYS A 298 -10.17 11.32 -22.83
CA LYS A 298 -9.36 12.02 -23.83
C LYS A 298 -7.95 12.20 -23.32
N ILE A 299 -6.95 11.78 -24.10
CA ILE A 299 -5.55 12.09 -23.83
C ILE A 299 -5.32 13.56 -24.22
N VAL A 300 -4.96 14.40 -23.26
CA VAL A 300 -4.73 15.84 -23.49
C VAL A 300 -3.26 16.23 -23.41
N ASP A 301 -2.45 15.43 -22.73
CA ASP A 301 -1.01 15.65 -22.61
C ASP A 301 -0.28 14.35 -22.20
N ALA A 302 1.04 14.40 -22.08
CA ALA A 302 1.87 13.29 -21.65
C ALA A 302 3.08 13.79 -20.87
N LEU A 303 3.38 13.10 -19.76
CA LEU A 303 4.60 13.27 -19.00
C LEU A 303 5.54 12.09 -19.23
N GLU A 304 6.83 12.33 -19.03
CA GLU A 304 7.79 11.25 -18.90
C GLU A 304 7.62 10.53 -17.55
N GLY A 305 7.77 9.21 -17.58
CA GLY A 305 7.91 8.40 -16.39
C GLY A 305 9.16 8.79 -15.60
N GLN A 306 9.14 8.52 -14.31
CA GLN A 306 10.25 8.83 -13.41
C GLN A 306 10.86 7.53 -12.84
N GLY A 307 12.12 7.60 -12.38
CA GLY A 307 12.86 6.45 -11.87
C GLY A 307 13.03 5.36 -12.92
N ASN A 308 12.65 4.12 -12.60
CA ASN A 308 12.82 2.98 -13.51
C ASN A 308 11.89 3.02 -14.75
N ASP A 309 11.00 4.00 -14.82
CA ASP A 309 10.13 4.28 -15.96
C ASP A 309 10.60 5.50 -16.78
N ILE A 310 11.82 6.03 -16.57
CA ILE A 310 12.38 7.11 -17.43
C ILE A 310 12.34 6.71 -18.92
N GLY A 311 12.01 7.67 -19.76
CA GLY A 311 11.76 7.51 -21.19
C GLY A 311 10.42 6.92 -21.56
N THR A 312 9.59 6.47 -20.60
CA THR A 312 8.26 5.89 -20.88
C THR A 312 7.15 6.90 -20.68
N VAL A 313 5.98 6.69 -21.30
CA VAL A 313 4.86 7.64 -21.18
C VAL A 313 4.06 7.45 -19.90
N VAL A 314 3.60 8.56 -19.34
CA VAL A 314 2.48 8.69 -18.42
C VAL A 314 1.49 9.67 -19.05
N TRP A 315 0.31 9.19 -19.46
CA TRP A 315 -0.70 10.05 -20.09
C TRP A 315 -1.32 11.00 -19.08
N ILE A 316 -1.64 12.21 -19.53
CA ILE A 316 -2.57 13.11 -18.84
C ILE A 316 -3.90 13.00 -19.57
N CYS A 317 -4.90 12.52 -18.84
CA CYS A 317 -6.25 12.34 -19.35
C CYS A 317 -7.19 13.36 -18.73
N GLU A 318 -8.24 13.72 -19.45
CA GLU A 318 -9.24 14.69 -19.01
C GLU A 318 -10.61 14.02 -18.87
N THR A 319 -11.28 14.29 -17.76
CA THR A 319 -12.67 13.88 -17.50
C THR A 319 -13.65 14.80 -18.26
N SER A 320 -14.91 14.39 -18.39
CA SER A 320 -15.95 15.24 -18.99
C SER A 320 -16.19 16.57 -18.24
N LYS A 321 -15.77 16.64 -16.97
CA LYS A 321 -15.83 17.86 -16.13
C LYS A 321 -14.57 18.72 -16.22
N GLY A 322 -13.64 18.41 -17.13
CA GLY A 322 -12.38 19.16 -17.31
C GLY A 322 -11.29 18.86 -16.27
N GLN A 323 -11.53 17.93 -15.32
CA GLN A 323 -10.50 17.52 -14.37
C GLN A 323 -9.46 16.65 -15.03
N ARG A 324 -8.17 16.88 -14.72
CA ARG A 324 -7.04 16.15 -15.30
C ARG A 324 -6.44 15.15 -14.33
N PHE A 325 -6.05 13.99 -14.83
CA PHE A 325 -5.40 12.96 -14.03
C PHE A 325 -4.32 12.22 -14.80
N LYS A 326 -3.36 11.67 -14.05
CA LYS A 326 -2.25 10.89 -14.59
C LYS A 326 -2.66 9.43 -14.76
N CYS A 327 -2.41 8.87 -15.93
CA CYS A 327 -2.71 7.48 -16.23
C CYS A 327 -1.49 6.78 -16.84
N ARG A 328 -0.92 5.83 -16.10
CA ARG A 328 0.18 5.01 -16.62
C ARG A 328 -0.43 3.89 -17.48
N PRO A 329 -0.06 3.77 -18.77
CA PRO A 329 -0.56 2.69 -19.59
C PRO A 329 0.07 1.35 -19.20
N LYS A 330 -0.66 0.26 -19.41
CA LYS A 330 -0.13 -1.10 -19.43
C LYS A 330 0.74 -1.27 -20.68
N GLY A 331 1.72 -2.17 -20.61
CA GLY A 331 2.62 -2.47 -21.74
C GLY A 331 4.03 -2.74 -21.25
N THR A 332 4.87 -3.24 -22.17
CA THR A 332 6.31 -3.41 -21.92
C THR A 332 6.98 -2.03 -21.83
N GLN A 333 8.18 -1.94 -21.25
CA GLN A 333 8.91 -0.66 -21.24
C GLN A 333 9.21 -0.17 -22.67
N ALA A 334 9.53 -1.08 -23.60
CA ALA A 334 9.82 -0.73 -24.99
C ALA A 334 8.62 -0.05 -25.69
N ASP A 335 7.44 -0.67 -25.63
CA ASP A 335 6.20 -0.13 -26.17
C ASP A 335 5.85 1.23 -25.54
N ARG A 336 6.01 1.36 -24.22
CA ARG A 336 5.74 2.62 -23.52
C ARG A 336 6.76 3.72 -23.85
N ARG A 337 8.01 3.38 -24.18
CA ARG A 337 9.02 4.35 -24.69
C ARG A 337 8.67 4.82 -26.08
N GLU A 338 8.25 3.91 -26.95
CA GLU A 338 7.81 4.25 -28.29
C GLU A 338 6.60 5.19 -28.28
N LYS A 339 5.60 4.90 -27.44
CA LYS A 339 4.45 5.78 -27.21
C LYS A 339 4.86 7.17 -26.71
N TYR A 340 5.86 7.27 -25.84
CA TYR A 340 6.35 8.57 -25.36
C TYR A 340 7.04 9.38 -26.45
N ARG A 341 7.89 8.73 -27.27
CA ARG A 341 8.53 9.37 -28.43
C ARG A 341 7.50 9.89 -29.42
N ASN A 342 6.44 9.12 -29.64
CA ASN A 342 5.36 9.45 -30.58
C ASN A 342 4.13 10.12 -29.92
N ARG A 343 4.26 10.65 -28.69
CA ARG A 343 3.12 11.02 -27.83
C ARG A 343 2.10 11.96 -28.47
N GLN A 344 2.57 12.90 -29.29
CA GLN A 344 1.70 13.87 -29.96
C GLN A 344 0.66 13.21 -30.86
N LYS A 345 0.96 12.04 -31.45
CA LYS A 345 0.01 11.28 -32.31
C LYS A 345 -1.22 10.77 -31.55
N TYR A 346 -1.15 10.74 -30.22
CA TYR A 346 -2.20 10.20 -29.36
C TYR A 346 -3.01 11.29 -28.66
N PHE A 347 -2.58 12.55 -28.74
CA PHE A 347 -3.35 13.66 -28.18
C PHE A 347 -4.67 13.80 -28.92
N GLY A 348 -5.75 13.99 -28.16
CA GLY A 348 -7.11 14.00 -28.67
C GLY A 348 -7.78 12.63 -28.75
N LYS A 349 -7.02 11.53 -28.77
CA LYS A 349 -7.57 10.18 -28.82
C LYS A 349 -8.13 9.75 -27.46
N LEU A 350 -9.03 8.76 -27.49
CA LEU A 350 -9.61 8.16 -26.30
C LEU A 350 -8.74 7.01 -25.80
N LEU A 351 -8.39 7.05 -24.52
CA LEU A 351 -7.76 5.98 -23.78
C LEU A 351 -8.82 5.25 -22.97
N THR A 352 -8.94 3.93 -23.18
CA THR A 352 -9.71 3.07 -22.28
C THR A 352 -8.93 2.97 -20.97
N VAL A 353 -9.48 3.54 -19.91
CA VAL A 353 -8.87 3.54 -18.57
C VAL A 353 -9.65 2.59 -17.69
N LYS A 354 -8.96 1.58 -17.15
CA LYS A 354 -9.49 0.70 -16.11
C LYS A 354 -9.19 1.30 -14.75
N TYR A 355 -10.19 1.40 -13.88
CA TYR A 355 -10.10 1.99 -12.55
C TYR A 355 -10.99 1.23 -11.55
N GLN A 356 -10.89 1.57 -10.27
CA GLN A 356 -11.65 0.88 -9.21
C GLN A 356 -12.97 1.57 -8.91
N GLU A 357 -12.94 2.90 -8.82
CA GLU A 357 -14.09 3.77 -8.57
C GLU A 357 -13.73 5.20 -9.02
N LEU A 358 -14.70 6.12 -8.99
CA LEU A 358 -14.46 7.55 -9.21
C LEU A 358 -14.38 8.28 -7.86
N THR A 359 -13.52 9.29 -7.74
CA THR A 359 -13.57 10.24 -6.62
C THR A 359 -14.83 11.10 -6.70
N ASN A 360 -15.12 11.87 -5.64
CA ASN A 360 -16.22 12.86 -5.63
C ASN A 360 -16.11 13.86 -6.80
N ASP A 361 -14.89 14.17 -7.24
CA ASP A 361 -14.60 15.04 -8.38
C ASP A 361 -14.70 14.33 -9.75
N GLY A 362 -15.10 13.05 -9.77
CA GLY A 362 -15.23 12.24 -10.99
C GLY A 362 -13.90 11.74 -11.55
N ILE A 363 -12.82 11.74 -10.76
CA ILE A 363 -11.49 11.29 -11.19
C ILE A 363 -11.33 9.79 -10.95
N PRO A 364 -10.92 8.99 -11.95
CA PRO A 364 -10.60 7.57 -11.78
C PRO A 364 -9.60 7.30 -10.67
N ARG A 365 -9.95 6.42 -9.72
CA ARG A 365 -9.07 5.95 -8.66
C ARG A 365 -8.25 4.73 -9.11
N PHE A 366 -6.94 4.82 -8.91
CA PHE A 366 -5.95 3.84 -9.38
C PHE A 366 -6.07 3.51 -10.88
N PRO A 367 -6.05 4.52 -11.76
CA PRO A 367 -6.27 4.33 -13.18
C PRO A 367 -5.10 3.60 -13.83
N VAL A 368 -5.43 2.70 -14.75
CA VAL A 368 -4.48 2.00 -15.61
C VAL A 368 -4.99 2.09 -17.05
N GLY A 369 -4.17 2.66 -17.94
CA GLY A 369 -4.51 2.74 -19.36
C GLY A 369 -4.41 1.36 -20.00
N ILE A 370 -5.47 0.91 -20.66
CA ILE A 370 -5.58 -0.42 -21.25
C ILE A 370 -5.24 -0.39 -22.73
N ALA A 371 -5.96 0.43 -23.49
CA ALA A 371 -5.81 0.54 -24.93
C ALA A 371 -6.15 1.97 -25.37
N ILE A 372 -5.47 2.48 -26.39
CA ILE A 372 -5.85 3.70 -27.07
C ILE A 372 -6.74 3.28 -28.23
N ARG A 373 -7.92 3.90 -28.37
CA ARG A 373 -8.81 3.63 -29.49
C ARG A 373 -8.31 4.40 -30.71
N ASP A 374 -8.05 3.66 -31.78
CA ASP A 374 -7.53 4.17 -33.07
C ASP A 374 -8.52 3.95 -34.23
N TYR A 375 -9.81 3.71 -33.94
CA TYR A 375 -10.84 3.51 -34.97
C TYR A 375 -11.67 4.78 -35.15
N GLU A 376 -11.10 5.75 -35.88
CA GLU A 376 -11.81 6.61 -36.85
C GLU A 376 -10.87 6.87 -38.03
#